data_AF-A0A495VY93-F1
#
_entry.id   AF-A0A495VY93-F1
#
_cell.length_a   1.000
_cell.length_b   1.000
_cell.length_c   1.000
_cell.angle_alpha   90.00
_cell.angle_beta   90.00
_cell.angle_gamma   90.00
#
_symmetry.space_group_name_H-M   'P 1'
#
loop_
_entity.id
_entity.type
_entity.pdbx_description
1 polymer ?
#
loop_
_entity_poly.entity_id
_entity_poly.type
_entity_poly.pdbx_seq_one_letter_code
_entity_poly.pdbx_strand_id
1 'polypeptide(L)'
;MTGMRDRVRGWFAANAEHITVEFFPDPDGRPVVAGQGYLRLWLVEGFLAKRVSWGREHFPALHGGVTLSFLGSEATPFTRFTRPGASLTAPGAYLDYPMTALIPYAGGTVEVEAALYRASSGGPLETAVTIAGGLAPLIGPPLSTAATIAEKVSTGVDAVLAAHGDDPVLGVHWAMTSPGGGGNVLRPGHLAVVSGSPDALPGPLTIVDGRLHGPRGLLTGYDFLVLRVECREERDDWSFPELERLRREAVTAYLHGLPETHRDLRNRAVVAVFNSPDLTETDAHRVAKYVRQSIDRVTELGVTPAETDGLDPIPAHKLPDRHEVEGQTLTSLLQT
;
A
#
# COMPACT_ATOMS: atom_id res chain seq x y z
N MET A 1 5.28 1.06 -26.67
CA MET A 1 6.16 1.70 -25.66
C MET A 1 6.19 0.78 -24.47
N THR A 2 7.38 0.37 -24.04
CA THR A 2 7.57 -0.60 -22.94
C THR A 2 7.51 0.16 -21.62
N GLY A 3 6.54 -0.16 -20.74
CA GLY A 3 6.39 0.53 -19.46
C GLY A 3 7.48 0.15 -18.45
N MET A 4 7.61 0.88 -17.35
CA MET A 4 8.59 0.59 -16.29
C MET A 4 8.47 -0.82 -15.73
N ARG A 5 7.24 -1.28 -15.58
CA ARG A 5 6.92 -2.66 -15.24
C ARG A 5 7.65 -3.67 -16.13
N ASP A 6 7.49 -3.55 -17.44
CA ASP A 6 8.13 -4.42 -18.41
C ASP A 6 9.66 -4.27 -18.38
N ARG A 7 10.16 -3.07 -18.10
CA ARG A 7 11.59 -2.81 -17.94
C ARG A 7 12.16 -3.52 -16.72
N VAL A 8 11.53 -3.41 -15.55
CA VAL A 8 11.95 -4.08 -14.31
C VAL A 8 11.86 -5.59 -14.48
N ARG A 9 10.77 -6.09 -15.08
CA ARG A 9 10.61 -7.52 -15.38
C ARG A 9 11.70 -8.02 -16.33
N GLY A 10 11.98 -7.28 -17.40
CA GLY A 10 13.03 -7.61 -18.36
C GLY A 10 14.42 -7.61 -17.73
N TRP A 11 14.73 -6.59 -16.92
CA TRP A 11 15.99 -6.54 -16.16
C TRP A 11 16.10 -7.72 -15.20
N PHE A 12 15.04 -8.02 -14.45
CA PHE A 12 15.04 -9.12 -13.47
C PHE A 12 15.29 -10.46 -14.14
N ALA A 13 14.61 -10.73 -15.26
CA ALA A 13 14.83 -11.94 -16.05
C ALA A 13 16.27 -12.05 -16.57
N ALA A 14 16.87 -10.92 -17.01
CA ALA A 14 18.24 -10.91 -17.53
C ALA A 14 19.33 -11.04 -16.46
N ASN A 15 19.03 -10.70 -15.20
CA ASN A 15 20.02 -10.67 -14.10
C ASN A 15 19.74 -11.69 -13.00
N ALA A 16 18.75 -12.58 -13.18
CA ALA A 16 18.30 -13.52 -12.15
C ALA A 16 19.42 -14.42 -11.59
N GLU A 17 20.42 -14.78 -12.40
CA GLU A 17 21.56 -15.62 -11.98
C GLU A 17 22.59 -14.87 -11.12
N HIS A 18 22.53 -13.53 -11.08
CA HIS A 18 23.49 -12.66 -10.39
C HIS A 18 22.91 -12.01 -9.14
N ILE A 19 21.68 -12.36 -8.78
CA ILE A 19 20.98 -11.82 -7.62
C ILE A 19 20.46 -12.94 -6.74
N THR A 20 20.32 -12.65 -5.46
CA THR A 20 19.61 -13.52 -4.52
C THR A 20 18.30 -12.86 -4.16
N VAL A 21 17.22 -13.62 -4.29
CA VAL A 21 15.87 -13.22 -3.86
C VAL A 21 15.41 -14.17 -2.78
N GLU A 22 15.09 -13.63 -1.61
CA GLU A 22 14.65 -14.42 -0.46
C GLU A 22 13.43 -13.77 0.19
N PHE A 23 12.40 -14.58 0.45
CA PHE A 23 11.20 -14.16 1.15
C PHE A 23 11.19 -14.70 2.58
N PHE A 24 11.20 -13.79 3.54
CA PHE A 24 11.14 -14.04 4.98
C PHE A 24 9.70 -13.85 5.46
N PRO A 25 8.90 -14.92 5.60
CA PRO A 25 7.56 -14.78 6.14
C PRO A 25 7.60 -14.33 7.59
N ASP A 26 6.66 -13.49 7.97
CA ASP A 26 6.47 -13.17 9.39
C ASP A 26 6.06 -14.46 10.13
N PRO A 27 6.68 -14.82 11.28
CA PRO A 27 6.40 -16.09 11.96
C PRO A 27 4.93 -16.30 12.33
N ASP A 28 4.26 -15.21 12.75
CA ASP A 28 2.83 -15.20 13.10
C ASP A 28 1.95 -14.76 11.91
N GLY A 29 2.56 -14.57 10.75
CA GLY A 29 1.94 -14.06 9.54
C GLY A 29 0.95 -15.04 8.92
N ARG A 30 -0.34 -14.68 8.92
CA ARG A 30 -1.39 -15.48 8.29
C ARG A 30 -1.53 -15.13 6.80
N PRO A 31 -1.76 -16.12 5.93
CA PRO A 31 -2.12 -15.86 4.54
C PRO A 31 -3.37 -15.00 4.41
N VAL A 32 -3.40 -14.14 3.40
CA VAL A 32 -4.57 -13.31 3.10
C VAL A 32 -5.53 -14.10 2.23
N VAL A 33 -6.77 -14.20 2.69
CA VAL A 33 -7.89 -14.78 1.93
C VAL A 33 -8.54 -13.69 1.09
N ALA A 34 -8.90 -14.02 -0.14
CA ALA A 34 -9.64 -13.12 -1.03
C ALA A 34 -10.92 -12.60 -0.36
N GLY A 35 -11.15 -11.29 -0.43
CA GLY A 35 -12.31 -10.61 0.15
C GLY A 35 -12.25 -10.40 1.66
N GLN A 36 -11.16 -10.80 2.34
CA GLN A 36 -11.06 -10.78 3.81
C GLN A 36 -9.87 -9.98 4.35
N GLY A 37 -9.06 -9.41 3.47
CA GLY A 37 -7.93 -8.63 3.92
C GLY A 37 -7.38 -7.69 2.88
N TYR A 38 -6.43 -6.91 3.35
CA TYR A 38 -5.77 -5.86 2.62
C TYR A 38 -4.29 -6.16 2.54
N LEU A 39 -3.64 -5.56 1.55
CA LEU A 39 -2.20 -5.56 1.43
C LEU A 39 -1.68 -4.14 1.27
N ARG A 40 -0.48 -3.90 1.81
CA ARG A 40 0.29 -2.68 1.58
C ARG A 40 1.74 -3.05 1.39
N LEU A 41 2.35 -2.52 0.33
CA LEU A 41 3.77 -2.67 0.12
C LEU A 41 4.52 -1.54 0.81
N TRP A 42 5.57 -1.90 1.54
CA TRP A 42 6.52 -0.98 2.10
C TRP A 42 7.89 -1.20 1.49
N LEU A 43 8.62 -0.11 1.41
CA LEU A 43 10.04 -0.11 1.17
C LEU A 43 10.74 0.10 2.51
N VAL A 44 11.39 -0.95 2.99
CA VAL A 44 11.97 -0.97 4.34
C VAL A 44 13.45 -0.66 4.32
N GLU A 45 14.19 -1.10 3.30
CA GLU A 45 15.60 -0.76 3.17
C GLU A 45 16.03 -0.75 1.70
N GLY A 46 16.59 0.36 1.22
CA GLY A 46 17.31 0.40 -0.06
C GLY A 46 18.75 0.81 0.20
N PHE A 47 19.72 -0.02 -0.19
CA PHE A 47 21.13 0.18 0.13
C PHE A 47 22.05 0.05 -1.09
N LEU A 48 22.96 1.02 -1.24
CA LEU A 48 24.02 0.98 -2.26
C LEU A 48 25.38 0.77 -1.60
N ALA A 49 26.10 -0.28 -1.98
CA ALA A 49 27.44 -0.60 -1.47
C ALA A 49 28.47 0.50 -1.76
N LYS A 50 28.33 1.19 -2.89
CA LYS A 50 29.22 2.29 -3.29
C LYS A 50 28.43 3.59 -3.37
N ARG A 51 28.77 4.57 -2.54
CA ARG A 51 28.13 5.91 -2.55
C ARG A 51 28.84 6.93 -3.43
N VAL A 52 30.09 6.68 -3.82
CA VAL A 52 30.87 7.59 -4.67
C VAL A 52 31.46 6.78 -5.81
N SER A 53 31.30 7.26 -7.04
CA SER A 53 32.09 6.79 -8.17
C SER A 53 32.55 8.00 -8.97
N TRP A 54 33.85 8.04 -9.28
CA TRP A 54 34.46 9.10 -10.08
C TRP A 54 34.17 10.53 -9.57
N GLY A 55 34.23 10.73 -8.25
CA GLY A 55 34.01 12.04 -7.61
C GLY A 55 32.57 12.53 -7.59
N ARG A 56 31.60 11.73 -8.09
CA ARG A 56 30.17 12.02 -7.99
C ARG A 56 29.57 11.27 -6.81
N GLU A 57 28.82 11.99 -5.99
CA GLU A 57 27.99 11.39 -4.94
C GLU A 57 26.74 10.79 -5.56
N HIS A 58 26.45 9.56 -5.15
CA HIS A 58 25.26 8.82 -5.54
C HIS A 58 24.35 8.60 -4.34
N PHE A 59 23.05 8.63 -4.59
CA PHE A 59 22.03 8.26 -3.62
C PHE A 59 21.11 7.18 -4.18
N PRO A 60 20.55 6.31 -3.31
CA PRO A 60 19.56 5.34 -3.73
C PRO A 60 18.27 6.08 -4.14
N ALA A 61 17.83 5.86 -5.37
CA ALA A 61 16.50 6.24 -5.82
C ALA A 61 15.68 4.97 -6.00
N LEU A 62 14.44 4.99 -5.52
CA LEU A 62 13.66 3.78 -5.32
C LEU A 62 12.33 3.89 -6.05
N HIS A 63 11.98 2.78 -6.69
CA HIS A 63 10.73 2.58 -7.41
C HIS A 63 10.07 1.33 -6.85
N GLY A 64 8.76 1.37 -6.67
CA GLY A 64 8.02 0.18 -6.29
C GLY A 64 6.53 0.34 -6.54
N GLY A 65 5.88 -0.79 -6.78
CA GLY A 65 4.46 -0.85 -7.01
C GLY A 65 3.91 -2.26 -6.89
N VAL A 66 2.58 -2.32 -6.85
CA VAL A 66 1.82 -3.56 -6.86
C VAL A 66 0.85 -3.51 -8.02
N THR A 67 0.76 -4.59 -8.78
CA THR A 67 -0.29 -4.79 -9.77
C THR A 67 -1.21 -5.90 -9.30
N LEU A 68 -2.51 -5.62 -9.28
CA LEU A 68 -3.55 -6.61 -8.97
C LEU A 68 -4.27 -7.04 -10.24
N SER A 69 -4.33 -8.35 -10.46
CA SER A 69 -5.08 -8.94 -11.58
C SER A 69 -6.40 -9.51 -11.08
N PHE A 70 -7.53 -8.97 -11.57
CA PHE A 70 -8.87 -9.43 -11.25
C PHE A 70 -9.51 -10.16 -12.44
N LEU A 71 -10.46 -11.05 -12.16
CA LEU A 71 -11.16 -11.81 -13.19
C LEU A 71 -12.03 -10.87 -14.03
N GLY A 72 -11.70 -10.72 -15.32
CA GLY A 72 -12.46 -9.88 -16.27
C GLY A 72 -12.17 -8.37 -16.20
N SER A 73 -11.09 -7.94 -15.52
CA SER A 73 -10.65 -6.53 -15.50
C SER A 73 -9.19 -6.40 -15.94
N GLU A 74 -8.82 -5.24 -16.48
CA GLU A 74 -7.42 -4.90 -16.72
C GLU A 74 -6.68 -4.80 -15.39
N ALA A 75 -5.43 -5.28 -15.37
CA ALA A 75 -4.62 -5.31 -14.15
C ALA A 75 -4.41 -3.87 -13.65
N THR A 76 -4.68 -3.60 -12.37
CA THR A 76 -4.64 -2.25 -11.81
C THR A 76 -3.28 -1.98 -11.16
N PRO A 77 -2.43 -1.10 -11.73
CA PRO A 77 -1.12 -0.77 -11.15
C PRO A 77 -1.24 0.30 -10.07
N PHE A 78 -0.55 0.10 -8.96
CA PHE A 78 -0.30 1.09 -7.92
C PHE A 78 1.20 1.31 -7.81
N THR A 79 1.72 2.39 -8.40
CA THR A 79 3.16 2.65 -8.50
C THR A 79 3.53 3.95 -7.80
N ARG A 80 4.63 3.95 -7.04
CA ARG A 80 5.17 5.15 -6.38
C ARG A 80 6.69 5.23 -6.53
N PHE A 81 7.19 6.45 -6.72
CA PHE A 81 8.60 6.79 -6.63
C PHE A 81 8.84 7.63 -5.39
N THR A 82 9.98 7.42 -4.73
CA THR A 82 10.27 8.07 -3.45
C THR A 82 11.70 8.60 -3.40
N ARG A 83 11.86 9.71 -2.66
CA ARG A 83 13.15 10.33 -2.30
C ARG A 83 13.27 10.39 -0.77
N PRO A 84 14.49 10.40 -0.20
CA PRO A 84 14.72 10.90 1.16
C PRO A 84 14.11 12.27 1.38
N GLY A 85 13.15 12.36 2.31
CA GLY A 85 12.95 13.56 3.11
C GLY A 85 14.21 13.80 3.95
N ALA A 86 14.52 15.06 4.23
CA ALA A 86 15.82 15.54 4.70
C ALA A 86 16.57 14.62 5.69
N SER A 87 17.88 14.49 5.44
CA SER A 87 18.92 13.92 6.29
C SER A 87 18.83 12.40 6.53
N LEU A 88 19.48 11.64 5.63
CA LEU A 88 19.77 10.22 5.83
C LEU A 88 20.52 10.01 7.16
N THR A 89 19.91 9.34 8.13
CA THR A 89 20.52 9.02 9.44
C THR A 89 21.62 7.96 9.35
N ALA A 90 21.66 7.19 8.26
CA ALA A 90 22.76 6.29 7.92
C ALA A 90 23.16 6.47 6.44
N PRO A 91 24.45 6.34 6.08
CA PRO A 91 24.88 6.48 4.70
C PRO A 91 24.24 5.43 3.78
N GLY A 92 23.18 5.81 3.07
CA GLY A 92 22.71 5.12 1.87
C GLY A 92 21.59 4.13 2.14
N ALA A 93 20.94 4.21 3.31
CA ALA A 93 19.75 3.44 3.64
C ALA A 93 18.49 4.33 3.58
N TYR A 94 17.42 3.82 2.95
CA TYR A 94 16.08 4.41 2.94
C TYR A 94 15.14 3.53 3.75
N LEU A 95 14.49 4.05 4.80
CA LEU A 95 13.75 3.23 5.76
C LEU A 95 12.24 3.53 5.78
N ASP A 96 11.45 2.48 5.94
CA ASP A 96 10.02 2.45 6.32
C ASP A 96 9.10 3.42 5.58
N TYR A 97 8.99 3.27 4.26
CA TYR A 97 8.10 4.09 3.45
C TYR A 97 6.95 3.29 2.82
N PRO A 98 5.68 3.72 2.94
CA PRO A 98 4.56 3.05 2.29
C PRO A 98 4.57 3.34 0.79
N MET A 99 4.81 2.30 0.00
CA MET A 99 4.84 2.38 -1.46
C MET A 99 3.44 2.40 -2.06
N THR A 100 2.51 1.68 -1.45
CA THR A 100 1.09 1.70 -1.83
C THR A 100 0.22 2.19 -0.68
N ALA A 101 -1.00 2.62 -1.01
CA ALA A 101 -2.07 2.65 -0.02
C ALA A 101 -2.38 1.22 0.48
N LEU A 102 -3.26 1.11 1.47
CA LEU A 102 -3.81 -0.17 1.88
C LEU A 102 -4.87 -0.59 0.86
N ILE A 103 -4.59 -1.65 0.09
CA ILE A 103 -5.41 -2.06 -1.05
C ILE A 103 -6.21 -3.32 -0.67
N PRO A 104 -7.54 -3.35 -0.87
CA PRO A 104 -8.33 -4.55 -0.62
C PRO A 104 -7.95 -5.67 -1.60
N TYR A 105 -7.75 -6.87 -1.07
CA TYR A 105 -7.43 -8.05 -1.88
C TYR A 105 -8.71 -8.81 -2.24
N ALA A 106 -9.22 -8.61 -3.45
CA ALA A 106 -10.41 -9.34 -3.94
C ALA A 106 -10.08 -10.72 -4.55
N GLY A 107 -8.82 -11.16 -4.49
CA GLY A 107 -8.36 -12.41 -5.11
C GLY A 107 -7.47 -12.18 -6.35
N GLY A 108 -7.12 -13.27 -7.03
CA GLY A 108 -6.22 -13.24 -8.19
C GLY A 108 -4.74 -13.14 -7.82
N THR A 109 -3.93 -12.67 -8.76
CA THR A 109 -2.47 -12.57 -8.59
C THR A 109 -2.07 -11.16 -8.17
N VAL A 110 -1.23 -11.08 -7.15
CA VAL A 110 -0.55 -9.88 -6.69
C VAL A 110 0.87 -9.91 -7.26
N GLU A 111 1.17 -9.00 -8.17
CA GLU A 111 2.52 -8.83 -8.71
C GLU A 111 3.18 -7.63 -8.04
N VAL A 112 4.26 -7.89 -7.31
CA VAL A 112 5.10 -6.89 -6.67
C VAL A 112 6.27 -6.60 -7.59
N GLU A 113 6.48 -5.32 -7.85
CA GLU A 113 7.60 -4.84 -8.64
C GLU A 113 8.33 -3.75 -7.89
N ALA A 114 9.65 -3.83 -7.86
CA ALA A 114 10.46 -2.77 -7.28
C ALA A 114 11.84 -2.71 -7.93
N ALA A 115 12.45 -1.55 -7.86
CA ALA A 115 13.78 -1.33 -8.37
C ALA A 115 14.55 -0.29 -7.54
N LEU A 116 15.85 -0.55 -7.39
CA LEU A 116 16.84 0.34 -6.82
C LEU A 116 17.68 0.90 -7.96
N TYR A 117 17.73 2.22 -8.03
CA TYR A 117 18.54 2.98 -8.97
C TYR A 117 19.64 3.73 -8.24
N ARG A 118 20.71 4.00 -8.98
CA ARG A 118 21.82 4.84 -8.55
C ARG A 118 21.64 6.23 -9.16
N ALA A 119 21.16 7.18 -8.38
CA ALA A 119 20.97 8.55 -8.83
C ALA A 119 22.20 9.42 -8.51
N SER A 120 22.56 10.31 -9.44
CA SER A 120 23.53 11.38 -9.23
C SER A 120 22.83 12.73 -9.12
N SER A 121 23.36 13.64 -8.30
CA SER A 121 22.87 15.01 -8.19
C SER A 121 22.94 15.75 -9.54
N GLY A 122 21.86 16.44 -9.92
CA GLY A 122 21.68 17.14 -11.19
C GLY A 122 21.38 16.22 -12.39
N GLY A 123 21.16 14.92 -12.16
CA GLY A 123 20.88 13.95 -13.22
C GLY A 123 19.39 13.78 -13.56
N PRO A 124 19.05 13.14 -14.69
CA PRO A 124 17.66 12.96 -15.13
C PRO A 124 16.76 12.21 -14.13
N LEU A 125 17.35 11.25 -13.41
CA LEU A 125 16.68 10.52 -12.34
C LEU A 125 16.28 11.42 -11.16
N GLU A 126 17.04 12.48 -10.86
CA GLU A 126 16.62 13.47 -9.85
C GLU A 126 15.40 14.27 -10.32
N THR A 127 15.35 14.63 -11.60
CA THR A 127 14.19 15.30 -12.20
C THR A 127 12.95 14.41 -12.15
N ALA A 128 13.08 13.14 -12.55
CA ALA A 128 11.99 12.16 -12.49
C ALA A 128 11.46 11.97 -11.06
N VAL A 129 12.36 11.82 -10.09
CA VAL A 129 12.02 11.70 -8.66
C VAL A 129 11.33 12.95 -8.13
N THR A 130 11.75 14.14 -8.56
CA THR A 130 11.13 15.42 -8.16
C THR A 130 9.71 15.54 -8.71
N ILE A 131 9.51 15.17 -9.98
CA ILE A 131 8.18 15.17 -10.63
C ILE A 131 7.25 14.19 -9.91
N ALA A 132 7.71 12.95 -9.69
CA ALA A 132 6.90 11.93 -9.03
C ALA A 132 6.58 12.30 -7.57
N GLY A 133 7.56 12.86 -6.84
CA GLY A 133 7.37 13.37 -5.48
C GLY A 133 6.35 14.50 -5.40
N GLY A 134 6.35 15.42 -6.38
CA GLY A 134 5.36 16.50 -6.47
C GLY A 134 3.94 16.04 -6.78
N LEU A 135 3.78 14.86 -7.39
CA LEU A 135 2.48 14.29 -7.74
C LEU A 135 1.98 13.28 -6.70
N ALA A 136 2.84 12.84 -5.77
CA ALA A 136 2.47 11.92 -4.69
C ALA A 136 1.27 12.38 -3.82
N PRO A 137 1.07 13.67 -3.51
CA PRO A 137 -0.12 14.13 -2.77
C PRO A 137 -1.44 13.94 -3.50
N LEU A 138 -1.40 13.74 -4.83
CA LEU A 138 -2.59 13.54 -5.66
C LEU A 138 -3.08 12.07 -5.64
N ILE A 139 -2.27 11.16 -5.10
CA ILE A 139 -2.61 9.75 -4.93
C ILE A 139 -3.25 9.59 -3.55
N GLY A 140 -4.56 9.84 -3.49
CA GLY A 140 -5.38 9.70 -2.28
C GLY A 140 -6.71 9.00 -2.58
N PRO A 141 -7.50 8.66 -1.55
CA PRO A 141 -8.80 8.02 -1.74
C PRO A 141 -9.74 8.86 -2.64
N PRO A 142 -10.61 8.22 -3.45
CA PRO A 142 -10.81 6.78 -3.59
C PRO A 142 -9.73 6.09 -4.44
N LEU A 143 -9.47 4.79 -4.18
CA LEU A 143 -8.35 4.05 -4.81
C LEU A 143 -8.46 3.98 -6.35
N SER A 144 -9.67 4.00 -6.89
CA SER A 144 -9.92 3.99 -8.35
C SER A 144 -9.40 5.27 -9.04
N THR A 145 -9.58 6.43 -8.41
CA THR A 145 -9.01 7.70 -8.87
C THR A 145 -7.50 7.73 -8.68
N ALA A 146 -7.01 7.22 -7.55
CA ALA A 146 -5.59 7.09 -7.27
C ALA A 146 -4.87 6.24 -8.32
N ALA A 147 -5.46 5.13 -8.75
CA ALA A 147 -4.91 4.25 -9.78
C ALA A 147 -4.76 4.95 -11.13
N THR A 148 -5.78 5.70 -11.57
CA THR A 148 -5.74 6.46 -12.84
C THR A 148 -4.66 7.54 -12.82
N ILE A 149 -4.45 8.20 -11.67
CA ILE A 149 -3.39 9.20 -11.50
C ILE A 149 -2.03 8.52 -11.48
N ALA A 150 -1.88 7.45 -10.71
CA ALA A 150 -0.63 6.68 -10.60
C ALA A 150 -0.16 6.15 -11.95
N GLU A 151 -1.07 5.67 -12.80
CA GLU A 151 -0.77 5.21 -14.17
C GLU A 151 -0.19 6.33 -15.04
N LYS A 152 -0.80 7.53 -15.03
CA LYS A 152 -0.33 8.69 -15.79
C LYS A 152 1.02 9.20 -15.28
N VAL A 153 1.22 9.21 -13.96
CA VAL A 153 2.50 9.58 -13.33
C VAL A 153 3.58 8.58 -13.73
N SER A 154 3.30 7.27 -13.64
CA SER A 154 4.22 6.21 -14.06
C SER A 154 4.62 6.42 -15.52
N THR A 155 3.65 6.59 -16.42
CA THR A 155 3.92 6.80 -17.85
C THR A 155 4.83 8.01 -18.11
N GLY A 156 4.63 9.11 -17.38
CA GLY A 156 5.46 10.32 -17.49
C GLY A 156 6.89 10.11 -16.99
N VAL A 157 7.05 9.39 -15.87
CA VAL A 157 8.36 9.03 -15.32
C VAL A 157 9.09 8.04 -16.25
N ASP A 158 8.37 7.09 -16.82
CA ASP A 158 8.90 6.09 -17.76
C ASP A 158 9.50 6.75 -18.99
N ALA A 159 8.81 7.77 -19.54
CA ALA A 159 9.30 8.52 -20.68
C ALA A 159 10.64 9.22 -20.39
N VAL A 160 10.81 9.77 -19.18
CA VAL A 160 12.07 10.38 -18.75
C VAL A 160 13.16 9.32 -18.59
N LEU A 161 12.88 8.21 -17.91
CA LEU A 161 13.89 7.18 -17.63
C LEU A 161 14.28 6.37 -18.87
N ALA A 162 13.38 6.18 -19.82
CA ALA A 162 13.68 5.55 -21.11
C ALA A 162 14.56 6.44 -21.99
N ALA A 163 14.37 7.76 -21.96
CA ALA A 163 15.16 8.70 -22.75
C ALA A 163 16.63 8.79 -22.30
N HIS A 164 16.93 8.44 -21.04
CA HIS A 164 18.25 8.62 -20.44
C HIS A 164 19.02 7.31 -20.18
N GLY A 165 18.39 6.14 -20.37
CA GLY A 165 19.08 4.86 -20.30
C GLY A 165 19.54 4.44 -18.90
N ASP A 166 18.98 5.03 -17.84
CA ASP A 166 19.35 4.69 -16.45
C ASP A 166 18.75 3.33 -16.07
N ASP A 167 19.53 2.26 -16.19
CA ASP A 167 19.12 0.92 -15.78
C ASP A 167 19.12 0.76 -14.25
N PRO A 168 18.21 -0.07 -13.71
CA PRO A 168 18.24 -0.36 -12.29
C PRO A 168 19.53 -1.10 -11.91
N VAL A 169 20.03 -0.80 -10.71
CA VAL A 169 21.13 -1.56 -10.08
C VAL A 169 20.60 -2.88 -9.54
N LEU A 170 19.37 -2.86 -9.03
CA LEU A 170 18.60 -4.03 -8.65
C LEU A 170 17.14 -3.85 -9.06
N GLY A 171 16.51 -4.92 -9.52
CA GLY A 171 15.09 -4.99 -9.80
C GLY A 171 14.53 -6.31 -9.29
N VAL A 172 13.23 -6.33 -9.00
CA VAL A 172 12.50 -7.54 -8.65
C VAL A 172 11.11 -7.51 -9.24
N HIS A 173 10.69 -8.67 -9.73
CA HIS A 173 9.31 -8.97 -10.09
C HIS A 173 8.90 -10.25 -9.36
N TRP A 174 7.94 -10.13 -8.45
CA TRP A 174 7.54 -11.21 -7.55
C TRP A 174 6.03 -11.39 -7.57
N ALA A 175 5.55 -12.59 -7.88
CA ALA A 175 4.13 -12.90 -7.93
C ALA A 175 3.70 -13.70 -6.69
N MET A 176 2.57 -13.32 -6.11
CA MET A 176 1.91 -13.99 -5.00
C MET A 176 0.44 -14.24 -5.29
N THR A 177 -0.12 -15.31 -4.75
CA THR A 177 -1.52 -15.72 -4.94
C THR A 177 -2.13 -16.20 -3.62
N SER A 178 -3.45 -16.41 -3.62
CA SER A 178 -4.12 -17.05 -2.49
C SER A 178 -3.60 -18.49 -2.24
N PRO A 179 -3.74 -19.01 -1.01
CA PRO A 179 -3.41 -20.39 -0.71
C PRO A 179 -4.05 -21.39 -1.68
N GLY A 180 -3.30 -22.42 -2.08
CA GLY A 180 -3.78 -23.50 -2.96
C GLY A 180 -3.50 -23.31 -4.46
N GLY A 181 -3.00 -22.15 -4.90
CA GLY A 181 -2.75 -21.82 -6.31
C GLY A 181 -1.39 -22.24 -6.90
N GLY A 182 -0.59 -23.07 -6.22
CA GLY A 182 0.71 -23.57 -6.70
C GLY A 182 1.86 -22.54 -6.78
N GLY A 183 1.59 -21.25 -6.49
CA GLY A 183 2.58 -20.17 -6.44
C GLY A 183 2.96 -19.74 -5.02
N ASN A 184 3.68 -18.62 -4.90
CA ASN A 184 3.99 -18.04 -3.59
C ASN A 184 2.70 -17.57 -2.91
N VAL A 185 2.49 -18.00 -1.67
CA VAL A 185 1.30 -17.61 -0.91
C VAL A 185 1.41 -16.15 -0.49
N LEU A 186 0.37 -15.35 -0.75
CA LEU A 186 0.24 -13.99 -0.26
C LEU A 186 0.05 -14.01 1.26
N ARG A 187 1.09 -13.56 1.97
CA ARG A 187 1.16 -13.48 3.43
C ARG A 187 2.13 -12.36 3.83
N PRO A 188 2.03 -11.83 5.06
CA PRO A 188 2.94 -10.79 5.49
C PRO A 188 4.36 -11.34 5.66
N GLY A 189 5.33 -10.47 5.39
CA GLY A 189 6.74 -10.83 5.40
C GLY A 189 7.61 -9.81 4.67
N HIS A 190 8.89 -10.14 4.56
CA HIS A 190 9.91 -9.31 3.92
C HIS A 190 10.47 -9.99 2.70
N LEU A 191 10.58 -9.27 1.58
CA LEU A 191 11.25 -9.71 0.37
C LEU A 191 12.59 -8.99 0.27
N ALA A 192 13.70 -9.72 0.38
CA ALA A 192 15.04 -9.20 0.20
C ALA A 192 15.58 -9.56 -1.19
N VAL A 193 16.25 -8.60 -1.81
CA VAL A 193 16.91 -8.71 -3.12
C VAL A 193 18.32 -8.20 -2.96
N VAL A 194 19.33 -9.03 -3.21
CA VAL A 194 20.74 -8.72 -2.97
C VAL A 194 21.55 -8.90 -4.24
N SER A 195 22.48 -7.98 -4.54
CA SER A 195 23.38 -8.09 -5.69
C SER A 195 24.50 -9.11 -5.44
N GLY A 196 24.16 -10.38 -5.57
CA GLY A 196 25.11 -11.50 -5.54
C GLY A 196 24.37 -12.81 -5.65
N SER A 197 24.98 -13.80 -6.31
CA SER A 197 24.45 -15.16 -6.30
C SER A 197 24.51 -15.75 -4.88
N PRO A 198 23.69 -16.78 -4.57
CA PRO A 198 23.67 -17.39 -3.23
C PRO A 198 25.03 -17.83 -2.73
N ASP A 199 25.88 -18.35 -3.63
CA ASP A 199 27.25 -18.80 -3.31
C ASP A 199 28.22 -17.65 -3.02
N ALA A 200 27.93 -16.45 -3.50
CA ALA A 200 28.73 -15.26 -3.29
C ALA A 200 28.38 -14.50 -2.00
N LEU A 201 27.30 -14.89 -1.31
CA LEU A 201 26.86 -14.27 -0.06
C LEU A 201 27.70 -14.76 1.14
N PRO A 202 27.85 -13.93 2.19
CA PRO A 202 28.68 -14.26 3.35
C PRO A 202 28.09 -15.38 4.24
N GLY A 203 26.89 -15.88 3.93
CA GLY A 203 26.16 -16.91 4.66
C GLY A 203 24.65 -16.62 4.67
N PRO A 204 23.88 -17.30 5.53
CA PRO A 204 22.42 -17.12 5.59
C PRO A 204 22.05 -15.69 5.96
N LEU A 205 21.00 -15.20 5.30
CA LEU A 205 20.43 -13.88 5.54
C LEU A 205 19.30 -13.97 6.56
N THR A 206 19.07 -12.89 7.30
CA THR A 206 17.97 -12.77 8.27
C THR A 206 17.44 -11.35 8.30
N ILE A 207 16.19 -11.17 8.71
CA ILE A 207 15.60 -9.87 8.98
C ILE A 207 15.56 -9.66 10.50
N VAL A 208 16.17 -8.58 10.96
CA VAL A 208 16.17 -8.16 12.37
C VAL A 208 15.72 -6.70 12.42
N ASP A 209 14.64 -6.42 13.16
CA ASP A 209 14.03 -5.08 13.26
C ASP A 209 13.79 -4.41 11.88
N GLY A 210 13.32 -5.21 10.91
CA GLY A 210 13.05 -4.77 9.53
C GLY A 210 14.29 -4.66 8.64
N ARG A 211 15.50 -4.86 9.16
CA ARG A 211 16.75 -4.66 8.43
C ARG A 211 17.41 -5.96 8.01
N LEU A 212 18.14 -5.93 6.90
CA LEU A 212 18.80 -7.10 6.37
C LEU A 212 20.15 -7.35 7.06
N HIS A 213 20.28 -8.54 7.65
CA HIS A 213 21.46 -8.99 8.36
C HIS A 213 22.06 -10.22 7.67
N GLY A 214 23.39 -10.28 7.65
CA GLY A 214 24.13 -11.51 7.42
C GLY A 214 24.67 -12.10 8.73
N PRO A 215 25.53 -13.13 8.68
CA PRO A 215 26.01 -13.83 9.87
C PRO A 215 26.79 -12.96 10.87
N ARG A 216 27.31 -11.80 10.43
CA ARG A 216 28.14 -10.88 11.23
C ARG A 216 27.40 -9.59 11.63
N GLY A 217 26.08 -9.53 11.47
CA GLY A 217 25.27 -8.33 11.72
C GLY A 217 24.75 -7.72 10.42
N LEU A 218 24.59 -6.40 10.39
CA LEU A 218 24.07 -5.67 9.22
C LEU A 218 24.81 -6.06 7.93
N LEU A 219 24.04 -6.36 6.87
CA LEU A 219 24.63 -6.68 5.58
C LEU A 219 25.30 -5.44 4.99
N THR A 220 26.56 -5.58 4.56
CA THR A 220 27.34 -4.50 3.93
C THR A 220 28.14 -5.06 2.76
N GLY A 221 28.56 -4.19 1.84
CA GLY A 221 29.37 -4.58 0.67
C GLY A 221 28.58 -5.06 -0.55
N TYR A 222 27.27 -5.23 -0.41
CA TYR A 222 26.34 -5.58 -1.49
C TYR A 222 25.36 -4.43 -1.70
N ASP A 223 24.88 -4.24 -2.93
CA ASP A 223 23.67 -3.46 -3.15
C ASP A 223 22.49 -4.36 -2.75
N PHE A 224 21.48 -3.81 -2.07
CA PHE A 224 20.30 -4.60 -1.71
C PHE A 224 19.04 -3.75 -1.57
N LEU A 225 17.90 -4.42 -1.67
CA LEU A 225 16.56 -3.88 -1.53
C LEU A 225 15.74 -4.81 -0.63
N VAL A 226 15.04 -4.24 0.35
CA VAL A 226 14.13 -4.93 1.26
C VAL A 226 12.75 -4.29 1.14
N LEU A 227 11.77 -5.10 0.77
CA LEU A 227 10.36 -4.74 0.76
C LEU A 227 9.65 -5.46 1.91
N ARG A 228 8.65 -4.83 2.52
CA ARG A 228 7.73 -5.50 3.43
C ARG A 228 6.35 -5.56 2.82
N VAL A 229 5.83 -6.78 2.71
CA VAL A 229 4.43 -7.04 2.42
C VAL A 229 3.70 -6.99 3.75
N GLU A 230 2.96 -5.93 3.99
CA GLU A 230 2.04 -5.85 5.12
C GLU A 230 0.67 -6.38 4.70
N CYS A 231 0.06 -7.17 5.58
CA CYS A 231 -1.29 -7.64 5.42
C CYS A 231 -2.12 -7.24 6.64
N ARG A 232 -3.37 -6.82 6.42
CA ARG A 232 -4.32 -6.48 7.49
C ARG A 232 -5.67 -7.10 7.21
N GLU A 233 -6.40 -7.50 8.25
CA GLU A 233 -7.80 -7.91 8.11
C GLU A 233 -8.72 -6.67 8.01
N GLU A 234 -8.34 -5.58 8.68
CA GLU A 234 -9.17 -4.39 8.84
C GLU A 234 -8.37 -3.11 8.57
N ARG A 235 -9.07 -2.09 8.08
CA ARG A 235 -8.52 -0.74 7.97
C ARG A 235 -9.06 0.20 9.05
N ASP A 236 -8.27 1.18 9.43
CA ASP A 236 -8.58 2.23 10.41
C ASP A 236 -8.95 3.58 9.74
N ASP A 237 -8.68 3.73 8.45
CA ASP A 237 -8.85 4.93 7.63
C ASP A 237 -10.05 4.85 6.67
N TRP A 238 -11.26 4.66 7.22
CA TRP A 238 -12.51 4.44 6.47
C TRP A 238 -13.39 5.69 6.31
N SER A 239 -12.99 6.84 6.86
CA SER A 239 -13.77 8.09 6.74
C SER A 239 -13.55 8.73 5.37
N PHE A 240 -14.53 8.55 4.47
CA PHE A 240 -14.53 9.16 3.15
C PHE A 240 -15.39 10.44 3.14
N PRO A 241 -15.07 11.46 2.32
CA PRO A 241 -15.79 12.74 2.33
C PRO A 241 -17.31 12.61 2.12
N GLU A 242 -17.73 11.69 1.25
CA GLU A 242 -19.16 11.43 1.02
C GLU A 242 -19.86 10.86 2.26
N LEU A 243 -19.20 9.93 2.95
CA LEU A 243 -19.72 9.30 4.15
C LEU A 243 -19.88 10.33 5.28
N GLU A 244 -18.91 11.22 5.47
CA GLU A 244 -19.00 12.32 6.44
C GLU A 244 -20.08 13.33 6.09
N ARG A 245 -20.32 13.57 4.79
CA ARG A 245 -21.43 14.41 4.34
C ARG A 245 -22.77 13.77 4.71
N LEU A 246 -22.97 12.48 4.38
CA LEU A 246 -24.19 11.75 4.71
C LEU A 246 -24.45 11.69 6.22
N ARG A 247 -23.39 11.47 7.02
CA ARG A 247 -23.47 11.49 8.49
C ARG A 247 -23.95 12.83 9.04
N ARG A 248 -23.34 13.94 8.59
CA ARG A 248 -23.73 15.30 9.03
C ARG A 248 -25.14 15.67 8.59
N GLU A 249 -25.54 15.30 7.38
CA GLU A 249 -26.90 15.53 6.89
C GLU A 249 -27.93 14.72 7.70
N ALA A 250 -27.63 13.46 8.02
CA ALA A 250 -28.51 12.61 8.82
C ALA A 250 -28.73 13.18 10.24
N VAL A 251 -27.66 13.64 10.88
CA VAL A 251 -27.71 14.31 12.18
C VAL A 251 -28.54 15.59 12.11
N THR A 252 -28.30 16.43 11.10
CA THR A 252 -29.06 17.66 10.86
C THR A 252 -30.55 17.38 10.66
N ALA A 253 -30.91 16.38 9.87
CA ALA A 253 -32.30 15.98 9.64
C ALA A 253 -33.01 15.56 10.93
N TYR A 254 -32.33 14.82 11.81
CA TYR A 254 -32.87 14.46 13.12
C TYR A 254 -33.12 15.69 14.00
N LEU A 255 -32.15 16.60 14.10
CA LEU A 255 -32.27 17.83 14.89
C LEU A 255 -33.40 18.75 14.40
N HIS A 256 -33.77 18.68 13.11
CA HIS A 256 -34.90 19.40 12.54
C HIS A 256 -36.25 18.66 12.64
N GLY A 257 -36.30 17.51 13.30
CA GLY A 257 -37.53 16.73 13.43
C GLY A 257 -38.00 16.09 12.12
N LEU A 258 -37.06 15.72 11.23
CA LEU A 258 -37.32 15.06 9.95
C LEU A 258 -36.88 13.58 10.02
N PRO A 259 -37.63 12.69 10.72
CA PRO A 259 -37.20 11.32 11.01
C PRO A 259 -37.09 10.44 9.76
N GLU A 260 -37.95 10.62 8.76
CA GLU A 260 -37.88 9.88 7.50
C GLU A 260 -36.61 10.25 6.71
N THR A 261 -36.32 11.55 6.61
CA THR A 261 -35.08 12.04 5.97
C THR A 261 -33.83 11.55 6.70
N HIS A 262 -33.84 11.53 8.03
CA HIS A 262 -32.76 10.96 8.83
C HIS A 262 -32.54 9.48 8.50
N ARG A 263 -33.61 8.67 8.50
CA ARG A 263 -33.56 7.24 8.16
C ARG A 263 -33.03 7.01 6.75
N ASP A 264 -33.49 7.79 5.78
CA ASP A 264 -33.03 7.69 4.39
C ASP A 264 -31.54 8.00 4.25
N LEU A 265 -31.06 9.08 4.89
CA LEU A 265 -29.65 9.47 4.85
C LEU A 265 -28.75 8.44 5.56
N ARG A 266 -29.21 7.89 6.69
CA ARG A 266 -28.56 6.78 7.37
C ARG A 266 -28.43 5.55 6.47
N ASN A 267 -29.53 5.14 5.82
CA ASN A 267 -29.54 3.99 4.93
C ASN A 267 -28.63 4.22 3.71
N ARG A 268 -28.61 5.44 3.16
CA ARG A 268 -27.66 5.81 2.10
C ARG A 268 -26.21 5.72 2.56
N ALA A 269 -25.89 6.13 3.79
CA ALA A 269 -24.55 6.00 4.36
C ALA A 269 -24.11 4.53 4.46
N VAL A 270 -25.00 3.67 4.96
CA VAL A 270 -24.77 2.21 5.03
C VAL A 270 -24.54 1.62 3.63
N VAL A 271 -25.39 1.95 2.65
CA VAL A 271 -25.26 1.47 1.27
C VAL A 271 -23.97 1.98 0.62
N ALA A 272 -23.55 3.22 0.89
CA ALA A 272 -22.30 3.77 0.37
C ALA A 272 -21.08 2.99 0.89
N VAL A 273 -21.09 2.56 2.15
CA VAL A 273 -20.03 1.70 2.72
C VAL A 273 -19.98 0.34 2.00
N PHE A 274 -21.12 -0.33 1.84
CA PHE A 274 -21.19 -1.65 1.20
C PHE A 274 -20.72 -1.65 -0.26
N ASN A 275 -20.96 -0.55 -0.97
CA ASN A 275 -20.55 -0.39 -2.35
C ASN A 275 -19.16 0.26 -2.49
N SER A 276 -18.43 0.46 -1.39
CA SER A 276 -17.11 1.07 -1.43
C SER A 276 -16.11 0.10 -2.06
N PRO A 277 -15.42 0.48 -3.15
CA PRO A 277 -14.34 -0.33 -3.71
C PRO A 277 -13.08 -0.34 -2.83
N ASP A 278 -13.04 0.50 -1.79
CA ASP A 278 -11.90 0.67 -0.91
C ASP A 278 -11.98 -0.24 0.34
N LEU A 279 -13.05 -1.04 0.47
CA LEU A 279 -13.28 -1.95 1.58
C LEU A 279 -13.34 -3.40 1.09
N THR A 280 -12.83 -4.32 1.92
CA THR A 280 -13.10 -5.74 1.74
C THR A 280 -14.54 -6.05 2.12
N GLU A 281 -15.10 -7.17 1.62
CA GLU A 281 -16.46 -7.58 1.95
C GLU A 281 -16.64 -7.72 3.46
N THR A 282 -15.70 -8.38 4.13
CA THR A 282 -15.75 -8.58 5.59
C THR A 282 -15.71 -7.25 6.34
N ASP A 283 -14.84 -6.34 5.92
CA ASP A 283 -14.65 -5.06 6.60
C ASP A 283 -15.80 -4.07 6.30
N ALA A 284 -16.43 -4.16 5.13
CA ALA A 284 -17.61 -3.36 4.78
C ALA A 284 -18.76 -3.59 5.78
N HIS A 285 -18.98 -4.82 6.24
CA HIS A 285 -19.97 -5.11 7.28
C HIS A 285 -19.65 -4.40 8.60
N ARG A 286 -18.39 -4.43 9.03
CA ARG A 286 -17.91 -3.80 10.26
C ARG A 286 -18.07 -2.28 10.22
N VAL A 287 -17.61 -1.66 9.14
CA VAL A 287 -17.73 -0.21 8.93
C VAL A 287 -19.20 0.19 8.81
N ALA A 288 -20.03 -0.58 8.12
CA ALA A 288 -21.45 -0.26 7.95
C ALA A 288 -22.22 -0.30 9.28
N LYS A 289 -21.95 -1.30 10.13
CA LYS A 289 -22.51 -1.39 11.48
C LYS A 289 -22.09 -0.17 12.30
N TYR A 290 -20.82 0.19 12.28
CA TYR A 290 -20.32 1.36 13.01
C TYR A 290 -20.95 2.66 12.53
N VAL A 291 -20.99 2.90 11.20
CA VAL A 291 -21.59 4.09 10.60
C VAL A 291 -23.04 4.24 11.04
N ARG A 292 -23.83 3.16 10.95
CA ARG A 292 -25.21 3.15 11.40
C ARG A 292 -25.32 3.55 12.87
N GLN A 293 -24.60 2.85 13.76
CA GLN A 293 -24.60 3.15 15.19
C GLN A 293 -24.16 4.59 15.49
N SER A 294 -23.17 5.11 14.75
CA SER A 294 -22.68 6.47 14.91
C SER A 294 -23.74 7.53 14.57
N ILE A 295 -24.59 7.26 13.59
CA ILE A 295 -25.69 8.14 13.20
C ILE A 295 -26.85 8.00 14.20
N ASP A 296 -27.18 6.77 14.59
CA ASP A 296 -28.29 6.50 15.52
C ASP A 296 -28.00 7.02 16.94
N ARG A 297 -26.74 7.14 17.37
CA ARG A 297 -26.36 7.74 18.67
C ARG A 297 -26.93 9.14 18.89
N VAL A 298 -27.19 9.91 17.84
CA VAL A 298 -27.81 11.24 17.97
C VAL A 298 -29.22 11.14 18.57
N THR A 299 -29.89 10.00 18.40
CA THR A 299 -31.22 9.72 18.96
C THR A 299 -31.17 9.39 20.44
N GLU A 300 -30.09 8.74 20.89
CA GLU A 300 -29.85 8.33 22.29
C GLU A 300 -29.48 9.52 23.18
N LEU A 301 -28.79 10.52 22.62
CA LEU A 301 -28.27 11.65 23.38
C LEU A 301 -29.34 12.62 23.88
N GLY A 302 -30.58 12.56 23.39
CA GLY A 302 -31.73 13.30 23.96
C GLY A 302 -31.55 14.81 24.18
N VAL A 303 -30.53 15.45 23.59
CA VAL A 303 -30.07 16.79 23.98
C VAL A 303 -29.82 17.69 22.77
N THR A 304 -30.28 18.92 22.96
CA THR A 304 -30.12 20.18 22.22
C THR A 304 -28.64 20.45 21.86
N PRO A 305 -28.33 21.17 20.77
CA PRO A 305 -27.00 21.18 20.18
C PRO A 305 -25.94 21.78 21.10
N ALA A 306 -24.86 21.04 21.35
CA ALA A 306 -23.63 21.57 21.92
C ALA A 306 -22.39 21.05 21.16
N GLU A 307 -21.67 22.03 20.62
CA GLU A 307 -20.26 22.15 20.22
C GLU A 307 -19.43 20.91 19.81
N THR A 308 -19.16 20.86 18.51
CA THR A 308 -17.88 20.52 17.84
C THR A 308 -17.01 19.41 18.45
N ASP A 309 -17.16 18.19 17.92
CA ASP A 309 -16.04 17.26 17.75
C ASP A 309 -15.47 17.41 16.33
N GLY A 310 -14.21 17.80 16.27
CA GLY A 310 -13.45 18.06 15.06
C GLY A 310 -13.04 16.80 14.29
N LEU A 311 -12.35 17.04 13.16
CA LEU A 311 -11.95 16.13 12.09
C LEU A 311 -10.85 15.11 12.49
N ASP A 312 -10.94 14.47 13.65
CA ASP A 312 -9.95 13.45 14.03
C ASP A 312 -10.31 12.06 13.48
N PRO A 313 -9.34 11.31 12.93
CA PRO A 313 -9.55 9.92 12.53
C PRO A 313 -9.98 9.10 13.75
N ILE A 314 -11.08 8.37 13.60
CA ILE A 314 -11.67 7.59 14.69
C ILE A 314 -10.75 6.40 15.00
N PRO A 315 -10.25 6.27 16.24
CA PRO A 315 -9.30 5.22 16.57
C PRO A 315 -9.94 3.82 16.50
N ALA A 316 -9.18 2.84 16.01
CA ALA A 316 -9.63 1.48 15.68
C ALA A 316 -10.42 0.77 16.80
N HIS A 317 -10.13 1.07 18.07
CA HIS A 317 -10.84 0.47 19.23
C HIS A 317 -12.32 0.86 19.36
N LYS A 318 -12.82 1.81 18.56
CA LYS A 318 -14.24 2.19 18.55
C LYS A 318 -15.06 1.38 17.54
N LEU A 319 -14.43 0.62 16.66
CA LEU A 319 -15.09 -0.24 15.67
C LEU A 319 -15.45 -1.59 16.31
N PRO A 320 -16.59 -2.21 15.95
CA PRO A 320 -16.92 -3.56 16.40
C PRO A 320 -15.86 -4.55 15.91
N ASP A 321 -15.55 -5.58 16.68
CA ASP A 321 -14.65 -6.64 16.23
C ASP A 321 -15.31 -7.52 15.16
N ARG A 322 -14.50 -8.19 14.33
CA ARG A 322 -14.96 -9.13 13.28
C ARG A 322 -16.01 -10.15 13.75
N HIS A 323 -15.85 -10.69 14.95
CA HIS A 323 -16.78 -11.69 15.49
C HIS A 323 -18.16 -11.10 15.82
N GLU A 324 -18.26 -9.80 16.06
CA GLU A 324 -19.52 -9.13 16.38
C GLU A 324 -20.38 -8.81 15.15
N VAL A 325 -19.82 -9.00 13.95
CA VAL A 325 -20.48 -8.73 12.66
C VAL A 325 -20.67 -10.00 11.82
N GLU A 326 -20.19 -11.14 12.31
CA GLU A 326 -20.33 -12.42 11.63
C GLU A 326 -21.81 -12.79 11.46
N GLY A 327 -22.23 -13.07 10.22
CA GLY A 327 -23.62 -13.40 9.87
C GLY A 327 -24.58 -12.21 9.68
N GLN A 328 -24.12 -10.96 9.79
CA GLN A 328 -24.97 -9.80 9.50
C GLN A 328 -25.18 -9.62 7.99
N THR A 329 -26.42 -9.32 7.59
CA THR A 329 -26.78 -9.00 6.19
C THR A 329 -27.02 -7.51 6.00
N LEU A 330 -26.90 -7.00 4.77
CA LEU A 330 -27.30 -5.63 4.43
C LEU A 330 -28.74 -5.35 4.88
N THR A 331 -29.67 -6.28 4.62
CA THR A 331 -31.06 -6.17 5.05
C THR A 331 -31.18 -6.03 6.57
N SER A 332 -30.44 -6.84 7.34
CA SER A 332 -30.44 -6.73 8.81
C SER A 332 -29.91 -5.38 9.29
N LEU A 333 -28.92 -4.80 8.60
CA LEU A 333 -28.37 -3.48 8.92
C LEU A 333 -29.34 -2.35 8.58
N LEU A 334 -30.19 -2.50 7.56
CA LEU A 334 -31.16 -1.50 7.13
C LEU A 334 -32.49 -1.54 7.91
N GLN A 335 -32.89 -2.69 8.44
CA GLN A 335 -34.22 -2.93 9.04
C GLN A 335 -34.30 -2.69 10.56
N THR A 336 -33.19 -2.44 11.23
CA THR A 336 -33.15 -2.01 12.64
C THR A 336 -32.87 -0.51 12.79
#